data_AF-A0A9P7V6A0-F1
#
_entry.id   AF-A0A9P7V6A0-F1
#
_cell.length_a   1.000
_cell.length_b   1.000
_cell.length_c   1.000
_cell.angle_alpha   90.00
_cell.angle_beta   90.00
_cell.angle_gamma   90.00
#
_symmetry.space_group_name_H-M   'P 1'
#
loop_
_entity.id
_entity.type
_entity.pdbx_description
1 polymer ?
#
loop_
_entity_poly.entity_id
_entity_poly.type
_entity_poly.pdbx_seq_one_letter_code
_entity_poly.pdbx_strand_id
1 'polypeptide(L)'
;MPTLSLIIGLLSLPLKLLQVTLAYFTIGTVFKNDTTKKSLRRTWNCAIFQHMTKRLRLSDIKLHAMYTVEDLLNRMDLKLSNELPGYGVRYSSKLTDDVDDTSVDSYWLTLQELRCKSDPIILYIHGGCFAIQLQDVAVEAMANVYRALKQEFNKTISMLIVDYSLSSNGVYFPNQYHQVNWLYDKLVSEGNTNIVVMGDSAGGNLTLNILHHLSCDKSLSTSTVWPAGIIPISPMMNVCPSERTGSYITYADYDVFSYDCVDYFGTQYIHKDFSQAMDDPRVNIALNVDDINWKEIPTIKQGRMLMVFE
;
A
#
# COMPACT_ATOMS: atom_id res chain seq x y z
N MET A 1 -25.69 -7.16 1.78
CA MET A 1 -25.75 -8.47 1.08
C MET A 1 -24.63 -8.51 0.05
N PRO A 2 -24.03 -9.69 -0.22
CA PRO A 2 -23.05 -9.86 -1.29
C PRO A 2 -23.61 -9.43 -2.65
N THR A 3 -22.77 -8.88 -3.51
CA THR A 3 -23.15 -8.55 -4.89
C THR A 3 -23.34 -9.79 -5.73
N LEU A 4 -24.16 -9.69 -6.78
CA LEU A 4 -24.30 -10.75 -7.78
C LEU A 4 -22.95 -11.12 -8.41
N SER A 5 -22.06 -10.13 -8.60
CA SER A 5 -20.72 -10.35 -9.15
C SER A 5 -19.88 -11.26 -8.24
N LEU A 6 -19.88 -10.99 -6.93
CA LEU A 6 -19.21 -11.84 -5.95
C LEU A 6 -19.81 -13.25 -5.92
N ILE A 7 -21.13 -13.37 -5.91
CA ILE A 7 -21.83 -14.68 -5.93
C ILE A 7 -21.43 -15.50 -7.16
N ILE A 8 -21.45 -14.89 -8.35
CA ILE A 8 -21.00 -15.53 -9.59
C ILE A 8 -19.53 -15.95 -9.48
N GLY A 9 -18.68 -15.12 -8.86
CA GLY A 9 -17.28 -15.43 -8.61
C GLY A 9 -17.11 -16.69 -7.78
N LEU A 10 -17.80 -16.77 -6.64
CA LEU A 10 -17.78 -17.93 -5.75
C LEU A 10 -18.30 -19.20 -6.43
N LEU A 11 -19.43 -19.10 -7.15
CA LEU A 11 -20.02 -20.26 -7.85
C LEU A 11 -19.14 -20.77 -8.98
N SER A 12 -18.39 -19.90 -9.65
CA SER A 12 -17.49 -20.28 -10.76
C SER A 12 -16.06 -20.65 -10.30
N LEU A 13 -15.72 -20.42 -9.02
CA LEU A 13 -14.38 -20.68 -8.50
C LEU A 13 -13.98 -22.17 -8.57
N PRO A 14 -14.84 -23.16 -8.26
CA PRO A 14 -14.48 -24.57 -8.39
C PRO A 14 -14.08 -24.96 -9.82
N LEU A 15 -14.80 -24.43 -10.82
CA LEU A 15 -14.47 -24.66 -12.24
C LEU A 15 -13.11 -24.06 -12.61
N LYS A 16 -12.80 -22.84 -12.12
CA LYS A 16 -11.50 -22.22 -12.32
C LYS A 16 -10.38 -23.03 -11.67
N LEU A 17 -10.57 -23.52 -10.44
CA LEU A 17 -9.60 -24.35 -9.75
C LEU A 17 -9.38 -25.69 -10.44
N LEU A 18 -10.44 -26.33 -10.95
CA LEU A 18 -10.34 -27.54 -11.77
C LEU A 18 -9.52 -27.28 -13.04
N GLN A 19 -9.85 -26.22 -13.78
CA GLN A 19 -9.11 -25.82 -14.98
C GLN A 19 -7.62 -25.63 -14.69
N VAL A 20 -7.29 -24.88 -13.63
CA VAL A 20 -5.90 -24.59 -13.24
C VAL A 20 -5.16 -25.85 -12.77
N THR A 21 -5.85 -26.77 -12.10
CA THR A 21 -5.29 -28.06 -11.67
C THR A 21 -4.93 -28.93 -12.87
N LEU A 22 -5.85 -29.05 -13.84
CA LEU A 22 -5.60 -29.81 -15.06
C LEU A 22 -4.44 -29.20 -15.85
N ALA A 23 -4.40 -27.88 -15.99
CA ALA A 23 -3.30 -27.18 -16.65
C ALA A 23 -1.96 -27.48 -15.95
N TYR A 24 -1.91 -27.35 -14.61
CA TYR A 24 -0.70 -27.57 -13.82
C TYR A 24 -0.05 -28.94 -14.09
N PHE A 25 -0.84 -30.00 -14.19
CA PHE A 25 -0.34 -31.36 -14.43
C PHE A 25 -0.14 -31.72 -15.91
N THR A 26 -0.53 -30.87 -16.85
CA THR A 26 -0.43 -31.15 -18.29
C THR A 26 0.57 -30.23 -18.98
N ILE A 27 0.31 -28.92 -18.98
CA ILE A 27 1.09 -27.89 -19.66
C ILE A 27 1.83 -26.96 -18.68
N GLY A 28 1.65 -27.17 -17.38
CA GLY A 28 2.19 -26.32 -16.32
C GLY A 28 1.25 -25.19 -15.92
N THR A 29 1.79 -24.20 -15.22
CA THR A 29 1.03 -23.04 -14.75
C THR A 29 1.33 -21.80 -15.61
N VAL A 30 0.33 -20.94 -15.79
CA VAL A 30 0.52 -19.64 -16.44
C VAL A 30 1.43 -18.73 -15.61
N PHE A 31 1.44 -18.87 -14.28
CA PHE A 31 2.23 -18.00 -13.40
C PHE A 31 3.74 -18.22 -13.56
N LYS A 32 4.48 -17.13 -13.76
CA LYS A 32 5.91 -17.22 -14.12
C LYS A 32 6.84 -17.43 -12.93
N ASN A 33 6.43 -17.12 -11.70
CA ASN A 33 7.31 -17.22 -10.53
C ASN A 33 7.64 -18.69 -10.18
N ASP A 34 8.88 -18.94 -9.75
CA ASP A 34 9.38 -20.29 -9.52
C ASP A 34 8.63 -21.05 -8.42
N THR A 35 8.13 -20.33 -7.42
CA THR A 35 7.40 -20.91 -6.29
C THR A 35 6.06 -21.49 -6.73
N THR A 36 5.35 -20.81 -7.65
CA THR A 36 4.08 -21.28 -8.22
C THR A 36 4.28 -22.45 -9.15
N LYS A 37 5.31 -22.42 -10.01
CA LYS A 37 5.66 -23.55 -10.88
C LYS A 37 5.91 -24.86 -10.14
N LYS A 38 6.38 -24.78 -8.89
CA LYS A 38 6.70 -25.92 -8.04
C LYS A 38 5.58 -26.28 -7.04
N SER A 39 4.49 -25.52 -6.98
CA SER A 39 3.46 -25.71 -5.97
C SER A 39 2.05 -25.41 -6.50
N LEU A 40 1.27 -26.47 -6.69
CA LEU A 40 -0.15 -26.38 -7.04
C LEU A 40 -0.93 -25.48 -6.07
N ARG A 41 -0.65 -25.57 -4.77
CA ARG A 41 -1.30 -24.73 -3.75
C ARG A 41 -1.03 -23.24 -3.99
N ARG A 42 0.21 -22.87 -4.33
CA ARG A 42 0.57 -21.47 -4.64
C ARG A 42 -0.07 -21.02 -5.95
N THR A 43 -0.09 -21.89 -6.96
CA THR A 43 -0.82 -21.65 -8.21
C THR A 43 -2.32 -21.45 -7.97
N TRP A 44 -2.94 -22.24 -7.10
CA TRP A 44 -4.34 -22.04 -6.69
C TRP A 44 -4.54 -20.69 -6.02
N ASN A 45 -3.67 -20.30 -5.08
CA ASN A 45 -3.79 -19.00 -4.44
C ASN A 45 -3.81 -17.86 -5.48
N CYS A 46 -2.84 -17.84 -6.41
CA CYS A 46 -2.81 -16.84 -7.48
C CYS A 46 -4.06 -16.90 -8.37
N ALA A 47 -4.53 -18.10 -8.71
CA ALA A 47 -5.75 -18.26 -9.51
C ALA A 47 -7.02 -17.80 -8.79
N ILE A 48 -7.11 -18.02 -7.46
CA ILE A 48 -8.20 -17.52 -6.62
C ILE A 48 -8.17 -16.00 -6.63
N PHE A 49 -7.01 -15.38 -6.36
CA PHE A 49 -6.88 -13.92 -6.40
C PHE A 49 -7.30 -13.37 -7.77
N GLN A 50 -6.67 -13.81 -8.86
CA GLN A 50 -6.99 -13.37 -10.22
C GLN A 50 -8.48 -13.54 -10.58
N HIS A 51 -9.12 -14.61 -10.10
CA HIS A 51 -10.53 -14.87 -10.39
C HIS A 51 -11.49 -14.05 -9.52
N MET A 52 -11.18 -13.86 -8.24
CA MET A 52 -12.06 -13.19 -7.30
C MET A 52 -11.92 -11.67 -7.36
N THR A 53 -10.70 -11.14 -7.53
CA THR A 53 -10.44 -9.69 -7.49
C THR A 53 -11.26 -8.91 -8.53
N LYS A 54 -11.35 -9.41 -9.76
CA LYS A 54 -12.16 -8.80 -10.83
C LYS A 54 -13.68 -8.76 -10.55
N ARG A 55 -14.15 -9.53 -9.57
CA ARG A 55 -15.57 -9.65 -9.18
C ARG A 55 -15.89 -9.01 -7.83
N LEU A 56 -14.88 -8.58 -7.09
CA LEU A 56 -15.09 -7.84 -5.85
C LEU A 56 -15.60 -6.44 -6.17
N ARG A 57 -16.49 -5.95 -5.31
CA ARG A 57 -16.99 -4.56 -5.30
C ARG A 57 -16.80 -3.97 -3.91
N LEU A 58 -16.83 -2.64 -3.80
CA LEU A 58 -16.68 -1.97 -2.49
C LEU A 58 -17.66 -2.49 -1.44
N SER A 59 -18.92 -2.71 -1.83
CA SER A 59 -19.95 -3.22 -0.92
C SER A 59 -19.65 -4.62 -0.39
N ASP A 60 -18.95 -5.45 -1.18
CA ASP A 60 -18.52 -6.78 -0.76
C ASP A 60 -17.37 -6.71 0.25
N ILE A 61 -16.41 -5.80 0.01
CA ILE A 61 -15.29 -5.54 0.92
C ILE A 61 -15.82 -5.01 2.25
N LYS A 62 -16.72 -4.02 2.22
CA LYS A 62 -17.35 -3.47 3.43
C LYS A 62 -18.06 -4.53 4.26
N LEU A 63 -18.63 -5.55 3.61
CA LEU A 63 -19.31 -6.66 4.32
C LEU A 63 -18.32 -7.60 5.03
N HIS A 64 -17.09 -7.76 4.53
CA HIS A 64 -16.12 -8.76 5.00
C HIS A 64 -14.91 -8.16 5.75
N ALA A 65 -14.67 -6.85 5.63
CA ALA A 65 -13.50 -6.15 6.17
C ALA A 65 -13.91 -5.08 7.21
N MET A 66 -14.93 -5.35 8.03
CA MET A 66 -15.25 -4.51 9.19
C MET A 66 -14.31 -4.82 10.36
N TYR A 67 -13.05 -4.43 10.20
CA TYR A 67 -12.06 -4.42 11.27
C TYR A 67 -11.09 -3.25 11.04
N THR A 68 -10.54 -2.73 12.13
CA THR A 68 -9.51 -1.67 12.10
C THR A 68 -8.10 -2.27 12.02
N VAL A 69 -7.07 -1.46 11.77
CA VAL A 69 -5.68 -1.93 11.94
C VAL A 69 -5.46 -2.44 13.36
N GLU A 70 -6.01 -1.76 14.37
CA GLU A 70 -5.94 -2.20 15.76
C GLU A 70 -6.54 -3.60 15.98
N ASP A 71 -7.73 -3.87 15.43
CA ASP A 71 -8.35 -5.21 15.50
C ASP A 71 -7.45 -6.28 14.88
N LEU A 72 -6.81 -5.99 13.74
CA LEU A 72 -5.88 -6.91 13.10
C LEU A 72 -4.64 -7.15 13.96
N LEU A 73 -4.02 -6.07 14.45
CA LEU A 73 -2.82 -6.17 15.28
C LEU A 73 -3.10 -6.97 16.57
N ASN A 74 -4.26 -6.76 17.20
CA ASN A 74 -4.71 -7.52 18.36
C ASN A 74 -4.89 -9.02 18.04
N ARG A 75 -5.43 -9.37 16.87
CA ARG A 75 -5.56 -10.78 16.45
C ARG A 75 -4.20 -11.45 16.23
N MET A 76 -3.19 -10.67 15.85
CA MET A 76 -1.83 -11.15 15.59
C MET A 76 -0.91 -11.06 16.81
N ASP A 77 -1.37 -10.49 17.94
CA ASP A 77 -0.57 -10.21 19.12
C ASP A 77 0.18 -11.44 19.65
N LEU A 78 -0.54 -12.54 19.91
CA LEU A 78 0.04 -13.79 20.41
C LEU A 78 1.20 -14.32 19.56
N LYS A 79 1.22 -13.96 18.27
CA LYS A 79 2.26 -14.38 17.32
C LYS A 79 3.45 -13.43 17.29
N LEU A 80 3.24 -12.13 17.47
CA LEU A 80 4.22 -11.10 17.13
C LEU A 80 4.71 -10.27 18.33
N SER A 81 3.90 -10.06 19.36
CA SER A 81 4.22 -9.10 20.44
C SER A 81 5.44 -9.49 21.28
N ASN A 82 5.69 -10.79 21.44
CA ASN A 82 6.86 -11.30 22.15
C ASN A 82 8.18 -11.09 21.38
N GLU A 83 8.11 -10.92 20.06
CA GLU A 83 9.30 -10.79 19.20
C GLU A 83 9.56 -9.34 18.77
N LEU A 84 8.50 -8.54 18.69
CA LEU A 84 8.53 -7.20 18.13
C LEU A 84 8.39 -6.17 19.27
N PRO A 85 9.47 -5.44 19.62
CA PRO A 85 9.42 -4.50 20.74
C PRO A 85 8.42 -3.37 20.46
N GLY A 86 7.57 -3.04 21.42
CA GLY A 86 6.55 -1.98 21.28
C GLY A 86 5.47 -2.24 20.23
N TYR A 87 5.25 -3.50 19.87
CA TYR A 87 4.18 -3.94 18.98
C TYR A 87 2.80 -3.44 19.42
N GLY A 88 1.99 -2.99 18.48
CA GLY A 88 0.60 -2.61 18.69
C GLY A 88 0.39 -1.27 19.40
N VAL A 89 1.46 -0.60 19.85
CA VAL A 89 1.35 0.69 20.54
C VAL A 89 0.89 1.76 19.56
N ARG A 90 -0.25 2.40 19.85
CA ARG A 90 -0.77 3.51 19.06
C ARG A 90 0.16 4.74 19.17
N TYR A 91 0.48 5.36 18.04
CA TYR A 91 1.32 6.57 17.96
C TYR A 91 0.50 7.83 17.72
N SER A 92 -0.48 7.78 16.81
CA SER A 92 -1.40 8.88 16.54
C SER A 92 -2.84 8.39 16.58
N SER A 93 -3.75 9.31 16.87
CA SER A 93 -5.19 9.07 16.83
C SER A 93 -5.86 9.99 15.83
N LYS A 94 -6.86 9.48 15.12
CA LYS A 94 -7.76 10.32 14.32
C LYS A 94 -8.53 11.27 15.25
N LEU A 95 -8.46 12.57 14.99
CA LEU A 95 -9.11 13.60 15.80
C LEU A 95 -10.56 13.78 15.32
N THR A 96 -11.53 13.72 16.24
CA THR A 96 -12.96 13.83 15.92
C THR A 96 -13.37 15.23 15.45
N ASP A 97 -12.60 16.25 15.83
CA ASP A 97 -12.85 17.67 15.51
C ASP A 97 -11.92 18.18 14.41
N ASP A 98 -11.27 17.28 13.67
CA ASP A 98 -10.43 17.67 12.56
C ASP A 98 -11.27 18.26 11.43
N VAL A 99 -11.18 19.58 11.28
CA VAL A 99 -11.97 20.35 10.31
C VAL A 99 -11.75 19.84 8.88
N ASP A 100 -10.57 19.29 8.60
CA ASP A 100 -10.16 18.82 7.28
C ASP A 100 -10.05 17.28 7.19
N ASP A 101 -10.42 16.55 8.25
CA ASP A 101 -10.32 15.07 8.37
C ASP A 101 -8.92 14.50 8.03
N THR A 102 -7.87 15.29 8.27
CA THR A 102 -6.49 15.00 7.83
C THR A 102 -5.67 14.19 8.82
N SER A 103 -6.08 14.08 10.07
CA SER A 103 -5.45 13.23 11.06
C SER A 103 -5.78 11.76 10.83
N VAL A 104 -4.89 10.90 11.30
CA VAL A 104 -4.95 9.46 11.02
C VAL A 104 -4.48 8.66 12.23
N ASP A 105 -5.07 7.48 12.43
CA ASP A 105 -4.56 6.51 13.38
C ASP A 105 -3.26 5.90 12.86
N SER A 106 -2.34 5.57 13.77
CA SER A 106 -1.13 4.83 13.41
C SER A 106 -0.59 4.02 14.58
N TYR A 107 0.11 2.93 14.25
CA TYR A 107 0.49 1.91 15.22
C TYR A 107 1.93 1.48 15.00
N TRP A 108 2.72 1.40 16.07
CA TRP A 108 4.05 0.82 16.03
C TRP A 108 3.93 -0.69 15.78
N LEU A 109 4.48 -1.14 14.66
CA LEU A 109 4.78 -2.57 14.50
C LEU A 109 5.99 -2.94 15.35
N THR A 110 6.99 -2.06 15.36
CA THR A 110 8.18 -2.13 16.20
C THR A 110 8.58 -0.74 16.66
N LEU A 111 9.09 -0.64 17.88
CA LEU A 111 9.56 0.59 18.49
C LEU A 111 10.89 0.30 19.21
N GLN A 112 11.94 0.97 18.77
CA GLN A 112 13.24 0.94 19.44
C GLN A 112 13.12 1.60 20.84
N GLU A 113 13.61 0.91 21.87
CA GLU A 113 13.73 1.50 23.21
C GLU A 113 14.69 2.69 23.22
N LEU A 114 14.33 3.73 23.98
CA LEU A 114 15.14 4.96 24.13
C LEU A 114 15.55 5.61 22.79
N ARG A 115 14.67 5.53 21.78
CA ARG A 115 14.94 6.06 20.44
C ARG A 115 15.27 7.56 20.45
N CYS A 116 16.36 7.92 19.79
CA CYS A 116 16.75 9.30 19.50
C CYS A 116 16.08 9.79 18.21
N LYS A 117 15.86 11.11 18.07
CA LYS A 117 15.15 11.68 16.90
C LYS A 117 15.85 11.45 15.55
N SER A 118 17.16 11.16 15.55
CA SER A 118 17.95 10.80 14.38
C SER A 118 17.95 9.30 14.04
N ASP A 119 17.42 8.44 14.91
CA ASP A 119 17.29 7.01 14.64
C ASP A 119 16.22 6.77 13.56
N PRO A 120 16.42 5.77 12.68
CA PRO A 120 15.54 5.54 11.55
C PRO A 120 14.13 5.10 11.97
N ILE A 121 13.14 5.68 11.31
CA ILE A 121 11.74 5.24 11.33
C ILE A 121 11.36 4.77 9.93
N ILE A 122 10.81 3.57 9.80
CA ILE A 122 10.14 3.13 8.58
C ILE A 122 8.64 3.46 8.73
N LEU A 123 8.16 4.40 7.93
CA LEU A 123 6.73 4.69 7.77
C LEU A 123 6.16 3.77 6.70
N TYR A 124 5.40 2.75 7.10
CA TYR A 124 4.81 1.77 6.21
C TYR A 124 3.34 2.10 5.88
N ILE A 125 3.05 2.24 4.59
CA ILE A 125 1.74 2.56 4.04
C ILE A 125 1.27 1.34 3.24
N HIS A 126 0.22 0.69 3.71
CA HIS A 126 -0.22 -0.58 3.14
C HIS A 126 -0.92 -0.41 1.78
N GLY A 127 -0.92 -1.46 0.96
CA GLY A 127 -1.69 -1.54 -0.28
C GLY A 127 -3.15 -1.94 -0.08
N GLY A 128 -3.81 -2.37 -1.16
CA GLY A 128 -5.23 -2.76 -1.11
C GLY A 128 -6.17 -1.86 -1.90
N CYS A 129 -5.67 -1.25 -2.98
CA CYS A 129 -6.45 -0.44 -3.92
C CYS A 129 -7.24 0.70 -3.23
N PHE A 130 -6.70 1.27 -2.14
CA PHE A 130 -7.35 2.29 -1.30
C PHE A 130 -8.68 1.86 -0.65
N ALA A 131 -9.07 0.59 -0.78
CA ALA A 131 -10.38 0.08 -0.40
C ALA A 131 -10.30 -1.10 0.58
N ILE A 132 -9.21 -1.84 0.57
CA ILE A 132 -9.00 -3.03 1.39
C ILE A 132 -8.09 -2.63 2.55
N GLN A 133 -8.50 -3.01 3.76
CA GLN A 133 -7.72 -2.79 4.98
C GLN A 133 -6.38 -3.55 4.93
N LEU A 134 -5.40 -3.15 5.73
CA LEU A 134 -4.19 -3.90 6.01
C LEU A 134 -4.52 -5.38 6.24
N GLN A 135 -3.72 -6.27 5.66
CA GLN A 135 -3.88 -7.71 5.79
C GLN A 135 -2.77 -8.31 6.66
N ASP A 136 -3.06 -9.43 7.30
CA ASP A 136 -2.12 -10.18 8.13
C ASP A 136 -0.81 -10.52 7.39
N VAL A 137 -0.90 -10.85 6.10
CA VAL A 137 0.25 -11.13 5.24
C VAL A 137 1.19 -9.94 5.08
N ALA A 138 0.65 -8.71 5.07
CA ALA A 138 1.44 -7.49 4.98
C ALA A 138 2.15 -7.19 6.31
N VAL A 139 1.44 -7.35 7.44
CA VAL A 139 2.04 -7.27 8.78
C VAL A 139 3.17 -8.28 8.96
N GLU A 140 2.95 -9.53 8.54
CA GLU A 140 3.97 -10.58 8.59
C GLU A 140 5.16 -10.28 7.67
N ALA A 141 4.92 -9.74 6.47
CA ALA A 141 5.99 -9.32 5.57
C ALA A 141 6.86 -8.25 6.23
N MET A 142 6.24 -7.26 6.88
CA MET A 142 6.95 -6.20 7.60
C MET A 142 7.69 -6.72 8.84
N ALA A 143 7.11 -7.68 9.57
CA ALA A 143 7.81 -8.37 10.65
C ALA A 143 9.05 -9.12 10.14
N ASN A 144 8.97 -9.75 8.95
CA ASN A 144 10.12 -10.39 8.32
C ASN A 144 11.19 -9.39 7.86
N VAL A 145 10.79 -8.21 7.37
CA VAL A 145 11.74 -7.11 7.09
C VAL A 145 12.47 -6.71 8.37
N TYR A 146 11.75 -6.53 9.48
CA TYR A 146 12.36 -6.25 10.78
C TYR A 146 13.35 -7.35 11.19
N ARG A 147 12.95 -8.63 11.12
CA ARG A 147 13.81 -9.77 11.48
C ARG A 147 15.09 -9.79 10.64
N ALA A 148 14.97 -9.57 9.33
CA ALA A 148 16.12 -9.53 8.42
C ALA A 148 17.07 -8.38 8.75
N LEU A 149 16.54 -7.17 8.99
CA LEU A 149 17.36 -6.01 9.36
C LEU A 149 18.02 -6.18 10.73
N LYS A 150 17.31 -6.78 11.69
CA LYS A 150 17.85 -7.10 13.01
C LYS A 150 18.97 -8.14 12.92
N GLN A 151 18.80 -9.17 12.10
CA GLN A 151 19.81 -10.19 11.87
C GLN A 151 21.07 -9.61 11.19
N GLU A 152 20.88 -8.80 10.15
CA GLU A 152 21.98 -8.26 9.34
C GLU A 152 22.78 -7.18 10.09
N PHE A 153 22.08 -6.25 10.76
CA PHE A 153 22.70 -5.05 11.32
C PHE A 153 22.75 -5.04 12.85
N ASN A 154 22.17 -6.04 13.53
CA ASN A 154 21.99 -6.09 14.98
C ASN A 154 21.27 -4.84 15.57
N LYS A 155 20.47 -4.14 14.75
CA LYS A 155 19.75 -2.93 15.13
C LYS A 155 18.26 -3.18 15.22
N THR A 156 17.64 -2.65 16.27
CA THR A 156 16.18 -2.54 16.34
C THR A 156 15.80 -1.29 15.56
N ILE A 157 14.95 -1.44 14.54
CA ILE A 157 14.44 -0.32 13.76
C ILE A 157 12.99 -0.10 14.16
N SER A 158 12.57 1.16 14.30
CA SER A 158 11.16 1.48 14.54
C SER A 158 10.40 1.46 13.22
N MET A 159 9.27 0.77 13.20
CA MET A 159 8.37 0.73 12.05
C MET A 159 6.96 1.10 12.47
N LEU A 160 6.41 2.11 11.78
CA LEU A 160 5.10 2.68 12.04
C LEU A 160 4.15 2.35 10.89
N ILE A 161 3.00 1.79 11.21
CA ILE A 161 1.92 1.45 10.26
C ILE A 161 0.93 2.61 10.22
N VAL A 162 0.58 3.06 9.01
CA VAL A 162 -0.47 4.07 8.79
C VAL A 162 -1.83 3.41 8.57
N ASP A 163 -2.85 3.79 9.36
CA ASP A 163 -4.25 3.33 9.20
C ASP A 163 -5.07 4.42 8.48
N TYR A 164 -4.75 4.64 7.20
CA TYR A 164 -5.41 5.66 6.38
C TYR A 164 -6.84 5.23 6.00
N SER A 165 -7.71 6.22 5.79
CA SER A 165 -9.13 5.98 5.53
C SER A 165 -9.36 5.28 4.18
N LEU A 166 -10.37 4.41 4.09
CA LEU A 166 -10.59 3.58 2.91
C LEU A 166 -11.85 3.98 2.13
N SER A 167 -11.81 3.83 0.80
CA SER A 167 -12.96 4.07 -0.08
C SER A 167 -14.12 3.10 0.17
N SER A 168 -13.84 1.91 0.70
CA SER A 168 -14.89 0.98 1.17
C SER A 168 -15.71 1.54 2.35
N ASN A 169 -15.14 2.48 3.11
CA ASN A 169 -15.81 3.20 4.19
C ASN A 169 -16.43 4.52 3.73
N GLY A 170 -16.40 4.81 2.43
CA GLY A 170 -16.95 6.03 1.85
C GLY A 170 -16.03 7.24 1.95
N VAL A 171 -14.73 7.02 2.19
CA VAL A 171 -13.73 8.09 2.22
C VAL A 171 -12.85 8.02 0.96
N TYR A 172 -12.80 9.10 0.21
CA TYR A 172 -12.22 9.15 -1.13
C TYR A 172 -11.03 10.12 -1.18
N PHE A 173 -10.28 10.09 -2.29
CA PHE A 173 -9.28 11.11 -2.59
C PHE A 173 -9.89 12.52 -2.44
N PRO A 174 -9.17 13.49 -1.85
CA PRO A 174 -7.76 13.48 -1.47
C PRO A 174 -7.46 13.10 -0.01
N ASN A 175 -8.42 12.56 0.76
CA ASN A 175 -8.23 12.33 2.20
C ASN A 175 -7.02 11.44 2.53
N GLN A 176 -6.84 10.33 1.81
CA GLN A 176 -5.71 9.41 2.04
C GLN A 176 -4.37 10.09 1.81
N TYR A 177 -4.29 10.94 0.77
CA TYR A 177 -3.11 11.75 0.48
C TYR A 177 -2.82 12.69 1.66
N HIS A 178 -3.83 13.43 2.13
CA HIS A 178 -3.67 14.36 3.25
C HIS A 178 -3.31 13.65 4.56
N GLN A 179 -3.91 12.49 4.84
CA GLN A 179 -3.66 11.70 6.03
C GLN A 179 -2.23 11.18 6.15
N VAL A 180 -1.69 10.66 5.05
CA VAL A 180 -0.30 10.19 5.03
C VAL A 180 0.68 11.36 5.17
N ASN A 181 0.41 12.49 4.49
CA ASN A 181 1.24 13.68 4.58
C ASN A 181 1.21 14.31 5.99
N TRP A 182 0.03 14.40 6.60
CA TRP A 182 -0.13 14.88 7.97
C TRP A 182 0.69 14.06 8.96
N LEU A 183 0.68 12.73 8.83
CA LEU A 183 1.46 11.86 9.72
C LEU A 183 2.97 12.03 9.52
N TYR A 184 3.40 12.20 8.28
CA TYR A 184 4.79 12.52 7.95
C TYR A 184 5.22 13.86 8.55
N ASP A 185 4.42 14.91 8.36
CA ASP A 185 4.68 16.25 8.88
C ASP A 185 4.65 16.27 10.42
N LYS A 186 3.78 15.46 11.04
CA LYS A 186 3.77 15.23 12.48
C LYS A 186 5.09 14.62 12.97
N LEU A 187 5.59 13.57 12.31
CA LEU A 187 6.90 12.99 12.66
C LEU A 187 8.01 14.03 12.53
N VAL A 188 8.03 14.79 11.44
CA VAL A 188 9.03 15.84 11.20
C VAL A 188 8.96 16.96 12.25
N SER A 189 7.77 17.45 12.58
CA SER A 189 7.56 18.51 13.58
C SER A 189 7.98 18.08 14.99
N GLU A 190 7.93 16.79 15.30
CA GLU A 190 8.48 16.21 16.52
C GLU A 190 10.01 16.07 16.50
N GLY A 191 10.68 16.56 15.46
CA GLY A 191 12.12 16.62 15.30
C GLY A 191 12.74 15.39 14.63
N ASN A 192 11.94 14.46 14.09
CA ASN A 192 12.47 13.28 13.42
C ASN A 192 13.10 13.66 12.08
N THR A 193 14.35 13.26 11.88
CA THR A 193 15.13 13.63 10.69
C THR A 193 15.50 12.45 9.79
N ASN A 194 15.19 11.22 10.23
CA ASN A 194 15.57 10.00 9.54
C ASN A 194 14.34 9.10 9.34
N ILE A 195 13.52 9.45 8.34
CA ILE A 195 12.28 8.75 8.03
C ILE A 195 12.42 8.10 6.66
N VAL A 196 12.26 6.78 6.59
CA VAL A 196 12.13 6.03 5.33
C VAL A 196 10.65 5.78 5.11
N VAL A 197 10.12 6.14 3.95
CA VAL A 197 8.71 5.85 3.60
C VAL A 197 8.68 4.64 2.68
N MET A 198 7.85 3.67 3.03
CA MET A 198 7.69 2.41 2.32
C MET A 198 6.21 2.15 2.11
N GLY A 199 5.82 1.61 0.96
CA GLY A 199 4.46 1.17 0.76
C GLY A 199 4.29 0.32 -0.48
N ASP A 200 3.28 -0.54 -0.47
CA ASP A 200 2.99 -1.48 -1.56
C ASP A 200 1.73 -1.09 -2.35
N SER A 201 1.73 -1.32 -3.67
CA SER A 201 0.55 -1.10 -4.52
C SER A 201 -0.02 0.32 -4.37
N ALA A 202 -1.27 0.46 -3.89
CA ALA A 202 -1.89 1.75 -3.56
C ALA A 202 -1.12 2.53 -2.49
N GLY A 203 -0.53 1.88 -1.49
CA GLY A 203 0.35 2.51 -0.51
C GLY A 203 1.68 2.96 -1.11
N GLY A 204 2.14 2.29 -2.17
CA GLY A 204 3.28 2.73 -2.99
C GLY A 204 2.99 4.03 -3.74
N ASN A 205 1.75 4.23 -4.19
CA ASN A 205 1.31 5.51 -4.76
C ASN A 205 1.34 6.63 -3.70
N LEU A 206 0.80 6.38 -2.50
CA LEU A 206 0.87 7.34 -1.38
C LEU A 206 2.31 7.63 -0.92
N THR A 207 3.17 6.62 -0.96
CA THR A 207 4.61 6.74 -0.67
C THR A 207 5.29 7.72 -1.63
N LEU A 208 5.01 7.63 -2.93
CA LEU A 208 5.55 8.54 -3.94
C LEU A 208 4.95 9.96 -3.81
N ASN A 209 3.68 10.05 -3.42
CA ASN A 209 2.99 11.32 -3.19
C ASN A 209 3.60 12.17 -2.07
N ILE A 210 4.33 11.58 -1.11
CA ILE A 210 5.12 12.34 -0.13
C ILE A 210 6.15 13.24 -0.82
N LEU A 211 6.80 12.75 -1.88
CA LEU A 211 7.75 13.57 -2.64
C LEU A 211 7.05 14.73 -3.35
N HIS A 212 5.87 14.46 -3.92
CA HIS A 212 5.05 15.50 -4.55
C HIS A 212 4.63 16.57 -3.53
N HIS A 213 4.12 16.16 -2.35
CA HIS A 213 3.76 17.05 -1.25
C HIS A 213 4.89 17.99 -0.88
N LEU A 214 6.08 17.45 -0.63
CA LEU A 214 7.27 18.22 -0.25
C LEU A 214 7.79 19.12 -1.38
N SER A 215 7.60 18.74 -2.65
CA SER A 215 8.02 19.54 -3.80
C SER A 215 7.12 20.74 -4.08
N CYS A 216 5.83 20.62 -3.76
CA CYS A 216 4.83 21.66 -4.02
C CYS A 216 4.78 22.74 -2.94
N ASP A 217 5.28 22.45 -1.74
CA ASP A 217 5.35 23.43 -0.67
C ASP A 217 6.49 24.44 -0.95
N LYS A 218 6.10 25.62 -1.45
CA LYS A 218 7.01 26.73 -1.78
C LYS A 218 7.54 27.46 -0.55
N SER A 219 7.02 27.18 0.66
CA SER A 219 7.47 27.82 1.91
C SER A 219 8.78 27.20 2.46
N LEU A 220 9.24 26.12 1.84
CA LEU A 220 10.16 25.15 2.42
C LEU A 220 11.62 25.25 1.96
N SER A 221 12.03 26.32 1.27
CA SER A 221 13.31 26.35 0.53
C SER A 221 14.61 26.29 1.37
N THR A 222 14.54 26.19 2.71
CA THR A 222 15.72 25.92 3.56
C THR A 222 15.51 24.95 4.74
N SER A 223 14.28 24.51 5.04
CA SER A 223 13.98 23.71 6.25
C SER A 223 13.23 22.39 6.01
N THR A 224 13.03 21.95 4.75
CA THR A 224 12.39 20.66 4.46
C THR A 224 13.20 19.50 5.02
N VAL A 225 12.55 18.64 5.80
CA VAL A 225 13.09 17.32 6.12
C VAL A 225 12.57 16.35 5.06
N TRP A 226 13.44 16.00 4.11
CA TRP A 226 13.15 14.98 3.11
C TRP A 226 13.26 13.57 3.70
N PRO A 227 12.51 12.59 3.15
CA PRO A 227 12.68 11.20 3.55
C PRO A 227 14.12 10.74 3.30
N ALA A 228 14.68 9.97 4.24
CA ALA A 228 15.99 9.36 4.12
C ALA A 228 16.02 8.28 3.02
N GLY A 229 14.86 7.72 2.67
CA GLY A 229 14.67 6.78 1.58
C GLY A 229 13.19 6.59 1.24
N ILE A 230 12.92 6.20 0.00
CA ILE A 230 11.58 5.93 -0.54
C ILE A 230 11.57 4.53 -1.16
N ILE A 231 10.66 3.67 -0.69
CA ILE A 231 10.57 2.25 -1.10
C ILE A 231 9.13 1.93 -1.57
N PRO A 232 8.77 2.26 -2.81
CA PRO A 232 7.51 1.86 -3.42
C PRO A 232 7.59 0.43 -3.99
N ILE A 233 6.79 -0.48 -3.45
CA ILE A 233 6.71 -1.88 -3.87
C ILE A 233 5.54 -2.04 -4.85
N SER A 234 5.83 -2.33 -6.12
CA SER A 234 4.84 -2.43 -7.20
C SER A 234 3.79 -1.30 -7.17
N PRO A 235 4.23 -0.01 -7.16
CA PRO A 235 3.34 1.11 -6.92
C PRO A 235 2.26 1.24 -7.99
N MET A 236 1.04 1.58 -7.58
CA MET A 236 -0.07 1.90 -8.49
C MET A 236 0.13 3.32 -9.07
N MET A 237 1.01 3.45 -10.07
CA MET A 237 1.41 4.74 -10.65
C MET A 237 0.24 5.50 -11.29
N ASN A 238 -0.62 4.77 -12.02
CA ASN A 238 -1.83 5.28 -12.65
C ASN A 238 -3.03 4.63 -11.98
N VAL A 239 -3.64 5.35 -11.04
CA VAL A 239 -4.81 4.87 -10.31
C VAL A 239 -6.02 4.76 -11.24
N CYS A 240 -6.17 5.70 -12.18
CA CYS A 240 -7.22 5.68 -13.20
C CYS A 240 -6.58 5.65 -14.59
N PRO A 241 -6.19 4.45 -15.10
CA PRO A 241 -5.59 4.36 -16.43
C PRO A 241 -6.60 4.76 -17.51
N SER A 242 -6.18 5.61 -18.44
CA SER A 242 -7.04 6.08 -19.54
C SER A 242 -7.28 5.00 -20.60
N GLU A 243 -6.34 4.06 -20.76
CA GLU A 243 -6.40 3.00 -21.77
C GLU A 243 -5.83 1.67 -21.28
N ARG A 244 -6.38 0.58 -21.80
CA ARG A 244 -5.85 -0.78 -21.60
C ARG A 244 -4.71 -1.04 -22.56
N THR A 245 -3.49 -0.65 -22.19
CA THR A 245 -2.28 -0.80 -23.04
C THR A 245 -1.08 -1.37 -22.26
N GLY A 246 0.03 -1.63 -22.95
CA GLY A 246 1.31 -1.99 -22.34
C GLY A 246 1.28 -3.27 -21.49
N SER A 247 1.65 -3.16 -20.21
CA SER A 247 1.70 -4.27 -19.25
C SER A 247 0.30 -4.87 -19.00
N TYR A 248 -0.77 -4.07 -19.07
CA TYR A 248 -2.15 -4.57 -18.91
C TYR A 248 -2.61 -5.52 -20.04
N ILE A 249 -1.93 -5.51 -21.19
CA ILE A 249 -2.13 -6.48 -22.26
C ILE A 249 -1.09 -7.61 -22.12
N THR A 250 0.18 -7.25 -22.03
CA THR A 250 1.31 -8.20 -22.02
C THR A 250 1.21 -9.21 -20.89
N TYR A 251 0.75 -8.76 -19.70
CA TYR A 251 0.71 -9.56 -18.49
C TYR A 251 -0.70 -9.96 -18.05
N ALA A 252 -1.73 -9.74 -18.87
CA ALA A 252 -3.14 -9.95 -18.50
C ALA A 252 -3.45 -11.36 -17.96
N ASP A 253 -2.80 -12.39 -18.52
CA ASP A 253 -3.02 -13.79 -18.12
C ASP A 253 -2.18 -14.21 -16.89
N TYR A 254 -1.17 -13.41 -16.55
CA TYR A 254 -0.18 -13.71 -15.50
C TYR A 254 -0.48 -12.97 -14.20
N ASP A 255 -0.94 -11.73 -14.32
CA ASP A 255 -1.15 -10.85 -13.18
C ASP A 255 -2.41 -11.24 -12.39
N VAL A 256 -2.33 -11.08 -11.07
CA VAL A 256 -3.46 -11.27 -10.16
C VAL A 256 -4.36 -10.03 -10.08
N PHE A 257 -3.85 -8.87 -10.52
CA PHE A 257 -4.60 -7.63 -10.70
C PHE A 257 -4.83 -7.37 -12.20
N SER A 258 -6.09 -7.51 -12.63
CA SER A 258 -6.49 -7.18 -14.00
C SER A 258 -6.68 -5.67 -14.18
N TYR A 259 -6.62 -5.21 -15.43
CA TYR A 259 -7.02 -3.85 -15.81
C TYR A 259 -8.39 -3.48 -15.21
N ASP A 260 -9.41 -4.33 -15.38
CA ASP A 260 -10.77 -4.07 -14.87
C ASP A 260 -10.82 -3.92 -13.33
N CYS A 261 -9.88 -4.54 -12.61
CA CYS A 261 -9.79 -4.43 -11.16
C CYS A 261 -9.21 -3.07 -10.78
N VAL A 262 -8.09 -2.69 -11.41
CA VAL A 262 -7.42 -1.40 -11.24
C VAL A 262 -8.37 -0.26 -11.59
N ASP A 263 -8.97 -0.31 -12.79
CA ASP A 263 -9.92 0.70 -13.28
C ASP A 263 -11.12 0.89 -12.35
N TYR A 264 -11.72 -0.22 -11.91
CA TYR A 264 -12.84 -0.18 -10.97
C TYR A 264 -12.42 0.50 -9.65
N PHE A 265 -11.39 -0.02 -8.96
CA PHE A 265 -11.00 0.54 -7.67
C PHE A 265 -10.43 1.95 -7.76
N GLY A 266 -9.75 2.29 -8.85
CA GLY A 266 -9.30 3.65 -9.11
C GLY A 266 -10.46 4.63 -9.24
N THR A 267 -11.48 4.27 -10.01
CA THR A 267 -12.70 5.08 -10.14
C THR A 267 -13.42 5.23 -8.80
N GLN A 268 -13.40 4.18 -7.98
CA GLN A 268 -13.93 4.27 -6.62
C GLN A 268 -13.10 5.17 -5.72
N TYR A 269 -11.77 5.16 -5.85
CA TYR A 269 -10.85 5.98 -5.07
C TYR A 269 -11.05 7.49 -5.30
N ILE A 270 -11.18 7.91 -6.56
CA ILE A 270 -11.38 9.33 -6.88
C ILE A 270 -12.82 9.81 -6.70
N HIS A 271 -13.75 8.91 -6.39
CA HIS A 271 -15.19 9.13 -6.45
C HIS A 271 -15.70 9.47 -7.86
N LYS A 272 -16.80 8.83 -8.27
CA LYS A 272 -17.39 8.95 -9.62
C LYS A 272 -17.73 10.38 -10.06
N ASP A 273 -17.91 11.30 -9.11
CA ASP A 273 -18.32 12.67 -9.37
C ASP A 273 -17.12 13.63 -9.51
N PHE A 274 -15.90 13.13 -9.37
CA PHE A 274 -14.67 13.92 -9.43
C PHE A 274 -13.80 13.52 -10.62
N SER A 275 -14.37 13.56 -11.83
CA SER A 275 -13.65 13.24 -13.07
C SER A 275 -12.40 14.10 -13.29
N GLN A 276 -12.35 15.31 -12.74
CA GLN A 276 -11.19 16.19 -12.76
C GLN A 276 -9.97 15.59 -12.04
N ALA A 277 -10.15 14.67 -11.08
CA ALA A 277 -9.04 13.98 -10.44
C ALA A 277 -8.30 13.00 -11.36
N MET A 278 -8.87 12.63 -12.51
CA MET A 278 -8.16 11.79 -13.48
C MET A 278 -6.94 12.50 -14.07
N ASP A 279 -6.98 13.84 -14.15
CA ASP A 279 -5.86 14.66 -14.59
C ASP A 279 -4.99 15.15 -13.42
N ASP A 280 -5.29 14.71 -12.18
CA ASP A 280 -4.54 15.10 -11.00
C ASP A 280 -3.30 14.22 -10.86
N PRO A 281 -2.09 14.82 -10.83
CA PRO A 281 -0.85 14.05 -10.72
C PRO A 281 -0.63 13.41 -9.35
N ARG A 282 -1.44 13.74 -8.35
CA ARG A 282 -1.49 13.01 -7.07
C ARG A 282 -2.23 11.68 -7.19
N VAL A 283 -3.10 11.56 -8.19
CA VAL A 283 -3.84 10.33 -8.50
C VAL A 283 -3.06 9.52 -9.52
N ASN A 284 -2.74 10.13 -10.65
CA ASN A 284 -2.00 9.51 -11.74
C ASN A 284 -0.59 10.11 -11.80
N ILE A 285 0.30 9.59 -10.95
CA ILE A 285 1.66 10.09 -10.78
C ILE A 285 2.43 10.12 -12.10
N ALA A 286 2.13 9.19 -13.03
CA ALA A 286 2.79 9.18 -14.34
C ALA A 286 2.58 10.48 -15.15
N LEU A 287 1.49 11.24 -14.90
CA LEU A 287 1.23 12.50 -15.59
C LEU A 287 2.31 13.56 -15.31
N ASN A 288 2.92 13.53 -14.12
CA ASN A 288 3.94 14.50 -13.72
C ASN A 288 5.38 13.99 -13.82
N VAL A 289 5.59 12.75 -14.26
CA VAL A 289 6.95 12.17 -14.28
C VAL A 289 7.90 13.00 -15.14
N ASP A 290 7.42 13.54 -16.26
CA ASP A 290 8.23 14.35 -17.17
C ASP A 290 8.36 15.82 -16.73
N ASP A 291 7.40 16.32 -15.94
CA ASP A 291 7.36 17.71 -15.45
C ASP A 291 8.13 17.90 -14.14
N ILE A 292 8.40 16.81 -13.41
CA ILE A 292 9.24 16.85 -12.21
C ILE A 292 10.69 17.09 -12.63
N ASN A 293 11.25 18.22 -12.19
CA ASN A 293 12.69 18.44 -12.31
C ASN A 293 13.43 17.58 -11.27
N TRP A 294 13.63 16.30 -11.60
CA TRP A 294 14.34 15.33 -10.77
C TRP A 294 15.75 15.79 -10.37
N LYS A 295 16.35 16.75 -11.09
CA LYS A 295 17.66 17.34 -10.76
C LYS A 295 17.58 18.36 -9.62
N GLU A 296 16.42 18.92 -9.31
CA GLU A 296 16.22 19.90 -8.25
C GLU A 296 15.69 19.31 -6.96
N ILE A 297 15.20 18.07 -6.97
CA ILE A 297 14.93 17.30 -5.76
C ILE A 297 16.28 17.02 -5.07
N PRO A 298 16.58 17.66 -3.93
CA PRO A 298 17.92 17.63 -3.31
C PRO A 298 18.40 16.20 -3.03
N THR A 299 17.44 15.32 -2.73
CA THR A 299 17.60 13.93 -2.37
C THR A 299 17.91 12.99 -3.55
N ILE A 300 17.87 13.41 -4.81
CA ILE A 300 18.39 12.58 -5.92
C ILE A 300 19.86 12.91 -6.22
N LYS A 301 20.31 14.13 -5.89
CA LYS A 301 21.71 14.50 -5.98
C LYS A 301 22.57 13.94 -4.83
N GLN A 302 21.97 13.65 -3.66
CA GLN A 302 22.68 13.13 -2.47
C GLN A 302 21.93 12.07 -1.61
N GLY A 303 20.72 11.63 -1.98
CA GLY A 303 19.99 10.55 -1.30
C GLY A 303 20.30 9.17 -1.87
N ARG A 304 20.20 8.15 -1.02
CA ARG A 304 20.90 6.86 -1.20
C ARG A 304 20.12 5.78 -1.97
N MET A 305 18.79 5.89 -2.15
CA MET A 305 18.02 4.87 -2.90
C MET A 305 16.55 5.25 -3.16
N LEU A 306 16.10 5.10 -4.42
CA LEU A 306 14.71 4.85 -4.80
C LEU A 306 14.67 3.39 -5.29
N MET A 307 13.95 2.52 -4.57
CA MET A 307 13.78 1.11 -5.00
C MET A 307 12.35 0.89 -5.44
N VAL A 308 12.15 0.78 -6.75
CA VAL A 308 10.88 0.33 -7.32
C VAL A 308 11.02 -1.17 -7.58
N PHE A 309 10.16 -1.97 -6.96
CA PHE A 309 10.01 -3.38 -7.31
C PHE A 309 8.85 -3.49 -8.31
N GLU A 310 9.11 -4.06 -9.49
CA GLU A 310 8.07 -4.42 -10.46
C GLU A 310 7.68 -5.89 -10.31
#